data_AF-A0A847N7T9-F1
#
_entry.id   AF-A0A847N7T9-F1
#
_cell.length_a   1.000
_cell.length_b   1.000
_cell.length_c   1.000
_cell.angle_alpha   90.00
_cell.angle_beta   90.00
_cell.angle_gamma   90.00
#
_symmetry.space_group_name_H-M   'P 1'
#
loop_
_entity.id
_entity.type
_entity.pdbx_description
1 polymer ?
#
loop_
_entity_poly.entity_id
_entity_poly.type
_entity_poly.pdbx_seq_one_letter_code
_entity_poly.pdbx_strand_id
1 'polypeptide(L)'
;MKKGLRAYAAATQFIASILGGALIGLFIARKNGMDSTYVAIYTGVGIVIGLFSGIVVIFQFIKVEQRREKREKLERERKANEEQEE
;
A
#
# COMPACT_ATOMS: atom_id res chain seq x y z
N MET A 1 11.05 4.32 13.11
CA MET A 1 11.03 5.01 11.80
C MET A 1 10.18 6.26 11.91
N LYS A 2 10.69 7.42 11.48
CA LYS A 2 9.95 8.69 11.51
C LYS A 2 8.69 8.57 10.63
N LYS A 3 7.54 9.10 11.08
CA LYS A 3 6.24 9.02 10.36
C LYS A 3 6.34 9.42 8.88
N GLY A 4 7.21 10.37 8.53
CA GLY A 4 7.46 10.79 7.15
C GLY A 4 8.07 9.70 6.25
N LEU A 5 8.98 8.86 6.76
CA LEU A 5 9.58 7.77 5.98
C LEU A 5 8.55 6.68 5.65
N ARG A 6 7.60 6.46 6.57
CA ARG A 6 6.50 5.51 6.39
C ARG A 6 5.48 5.98 5.36
N ALA A 7 5.09 7.26 5.42
CA ALA A 7 4.22 7.87 4.42
C ALA A 7 4.87 7.84 3.02
N TYR A 8 6.17 8.14 2.96
CA TYR A 8 6.94 8.03 1.73
C TYR A 8 6.94 6.59 1.18
N ALA A 9 7.23 5.60 2.02
CA ALA A 9 7.20 4.19 1.61
C ALA A 9 5.81 3.76 1.10
N ALA A 10 4.73 4.20 1.76
CA ALA A 10 3.37 3.91 1.31
C ALA A 10 3.06 4.56 -0.05
N ALA A 11 3.50 5.80 -0.28
CA ALA A 11 3.34 6.49 -1.56
C ALA A 11 4.15 5.83 -2.68
N THR A 12 5.40 5.44 -2.40
CA THR A 12 6.25 4.71 -3.36
C THR A 12 5.63 3.36 -3.70
N GLN A 13 5.12 2.64 -2.70
CA GLN A 13 4.44 1.36 -2.89
C GLN A 13 3.18 1.53 -3.74
N PHE A 14 2.42 2.60 -3.54
CA PHE A 14 1.24 2.93 -4.33
C PHE A 14 1.56 3.13 -5.81
N ILE A 15 2.58 3.95 -6.09
CA ILE A 15 3.04 4.20 -7.46
C ILE A 15 3.58 2.90 -8.08
N ALA A 16 4.35 2.12 -7.31
CA ALA A 16 4.88 0.84 -7.76
C ALA A 16 3.76 -0.17 -8.10
N SER A 17 2.65 -0.20 -7.36
CA SER A 17 1.52 -1.06 -7.68
C SER A 17 0.83 -0.67 -9.00
N ILE A 18 0.70 0.63 -9.29
CA ILE A 18 0.14 1.10 -10.57
C ILE A 18 1.06 0.72 -11.73
N LEU A 19 2.36 1.01 -11.61
CA LEU A 19 3.35 0.71 -12.64
C LEU A 19 3.50 -0.80 -12.84
N GLY A 20 3.55 -1.58 -11.76
CA GLY A 20 3.60 -3.03 -11.81
C GLY A 20 2.36 -3.61 -12.50
N GLY A 21 1.17 -3.12 -12.16
CA GLY A 21 -0.07 -3.52 -12.82
C GLY A 21 -0.06 -3.21 -14.32
N ALA A 22 0.36 -2.01 -14.70
CA ALA A 22 0.51 -1.61 -16.11
C ALA A 22 1.47 -2.53 -16.87
N LEU A 23 2.65 -2.80 -16.30
CA LEU A 23 3.66 -3.65 -16.90
C LEU A 23 3.19 -5.10 -17.05
N ILE A 24 2.46 -5.63 -16.07
CA ILE A 24 1.87 -6.98 -16.14
C ILE A 24 0.82 -7.03 -17.26
N GLY A 25 -0.07 -6.04 -17.34
CA GLY A 25 -1.06 -5.97 -18.41
C GLY A 25 -0.43 -5.89 -19.80
N LEU A 26 0.60 -5.05 -19.94
CA LEU A 26 1.39 -4.94 -21.17
C LEU A 26 2.09 -6.25 -21.52
N PHE A 27 2.72 -6.90 -20.54
CA PHE A 27 3.44 -8.15 -20.71
C PHE A 27 2.52 -9.29 -21.17
N ILE A 28 1.34 -9.42 -20.56
CA ILE A 28 0.35 -10.43 -20.95
C ILE A 28 -0.09 -10.20 -22.40
N ALA A 29 -0.42 -8.97 -22.77
CA ALA A 29 -0.89 -8.66 -24.12
C ALA A 29 0.18 -8.90 -25.20
N ARG A 30 1.44 -8.50 -24.91
CA ARG A 30 2.59 -8.75 -25.80
C ARG A 30 2.88 -10.24 -25.94
N LYS A 31 2.85 -11.00 -24.84
CA LYS A 31 3.11 -12.45 -24.84
C LYS A 31 2.08 -13.23 -25.66
N ASN A 32 0.83 -12.77 -25.66
CA ASN A 32 -0.26 -13.39 -26.41
C ASN A 32 -0.37 -12.88 -27.86
N GLY A 33 0.57 -12.05 -28.33
CA GLY A 33 0.57 -11.54 -29.71
C GLY A 33 -0.64 -10.67 -30.05
N MET A 34 -1.23 -10.00 -29.06
CA MET A 34 -2.46 -9.24 -29.24
C MET A 34 -2.23 -7.94 -30.01
N ASP A 35 -3.24 -7.52 -30.77
CA ASP A 35 -3.19 -6.25 -31.50
C ASP A 35 -3.08 -5.03 -30.59
N SER A 36 -2.66 -3.90 -31.17
CA SER A 36 -2.39 -2.65 -30.45
C SER A 36 -3.57 -2.18 -29.58
N THR A 37 -4.81 -2.34 -30.06
CA THR A 37 -6.03 -2.02 -29.31
C THR A 37 -6.16 -2.87 -28.06
N TYR A 38 -5.98 -4.18 -28.17
CA TYR A 38 -6.02 -5.09 -27.02
C TYR A 38 -4.85 -4.85 -26.08
N VAL A 39 -3.66 -4.54 -26.58
CA VAL A 39 -2.52 -4.15 -25.74
C VAL A 39 -2.85 -2.94 -24.88
N ALA A 40 -3.46 -1.90 -25.45
CA ALA A 40 -3.91 -0.73 -24.71
C ALA A 40 -4.97 -1.09 -23.65
N ILE A 41 -5.94 -1.93 -24.00
CA ILE A 41 -6.99 -2.38 -23.08
C ILE A 41 -6.38 -3.16 -21.90
N TYR A 42 -5.56 -4.17 -22.15
CA TYR A 42 -4.96 -5.00 -21.10
C TYR A 42 -3.99 -4.21 -20.21
N THR A 43 -3.24 -3.27 -20.79
CA THR A 43 -2.42 -2.34 -20.01
C THR A 43 -3.29 -1.44 -19.12
N GLY A 44 -4.39 -0.91 -19.66
CA GLY A 44 -5.37 -0.12 -18.91
C GLY A 44 -6.01 -0.90 -17.76
N VAL A 45 -6.42 -2.15 -18.01
CA VAL A 45 -6.92 -3.07 -16.97
C VAL A 45 -5.86 -3.29 -15.90
N GLY A 46 -4.60 -3.50 -16.31
CA GLY A 46 -3.46 -3.62 -15.40
C GLY A 46 -3.27 -2.38 -14.51
N ILE A 47 -3.38 -1.17 -15.07
CA ILE A 47 -3.34 0.10 -14.32
C ILE A 47 -4.48 0.15 -13.29
N VAL A 48 -5.70 -0.18 -13.68
CA VAL A 48 -6.86 -0.17 -12.78
C VAL A 48 -6.65 -1.16 -11.62
N ILE A 49 -6.22 -2.39 -11.91
CA ILE A 49 -5.91 -3.39 -10.88
C ILE A 49 -4.80 -2.88 -9.95
N GLY A 50 -3.75 -2.30 -10.52
CA GLY A 50 -2.64 -1.71 -9.76
C GLY A 50 -3.09 -0.57 -8.84
N LEU A 51 -4.00 0.28 -9.30
CA LEU A 51 -4.58 1.37 -8.54
C LEU A 51 -5.41 0.84 -7.35
N PHE A 52 -6.31 -0.11 -7.59
CA PHE A 52 -7.13 -0.72 -6.52
C PHE A 52 -6.25 -1.44 -5.49
N SER A 53 -5.27 -2.21 -5.93
CA SER A 53 -4.31 -2.89 -5.05
C SER A 53 -3.54 -1.89 -4.18
N GLY A 54 -3.06 -0.81 -4.79
CA GLY A 54 -2.38 0.28 -4.09
C GLY A 54 -3.25 0.95 -3.02
N ILE A 55 -4.52 1.23 -3.32
CA ILE A 55 -5.48 1.79 -2.36
C ILE A 55 -5.65 0.85 -1.17
N VAL A 56 -5.82 -0.46 -1.42
CA VAL A 56 -5.97 -1.47 -0.35
C VAL A 56 -4.74 -1.48 0.56
N VAL A 57 -3.54 -1.39 -0.01
CA VAL A 57 -2.29 -1.33 0.76
C VAL A 57 -2.23 -0.08 1.63
N ILE A 58 -2.61 1.09 1.10
CA ILE A 58 -2.69 2.34 1.87
C ILE A 58 -3.68 2.18 3.05
N PHE A 59 -4.87 1.61 2.80
CA PHE A 59 -5.86 1.39 3.85
C PHE A 59 -5.37 0.43 4.95
N GLN A 60 -4.68 -0.66 4.57
CA GLN A 60 -4.03 -1.53 5.54
C GLN A 60 -2.97 -0.78 6.34
N PHE A 61 -2.18 0.05 5.67
CA PHE A 61 -1.15 0.85 6.33
C PHE A 61 -1.73 1.77 7.40
N ILE A 62 -2.81 2.50 7.08
CA ILE A 62 -3.53 3.36 8.04
C ILE A 62 -4.04 2.54 9.23
N LYS A 63 -4.66 1.37 8.98
CA LYS A 63 -5.16 0.50 10.05
C LYS A 63 -4.04 -0.01 10.96
N VAL A 64 -2.88 -0.34 10.41
CA VAL A 64 -1.71 -0.82 11.17
C VAL A 64 -1.13 0.32 12.03
N GLU A 65 -1.01 1.52 11.47
CA GLU A 65 -0.53 2.70 12.21
C GLU A 65 -1.45 3.01 13.40
N GLN A 66 -2.78 3.01 13.19
CA GLN A 66 -3.74 3.23 14.28
C GLN A 66 -3.66 2.17 15.38
N ARG A 67 -3.43 0.90 15.03
CA ARG A 67 -3.24 -0.17 16.03
C ARG A 67 -1.95 0.00 16.82
N ARG A 68 -0.86 0.45 16.18
CA ARG A 68 0.40 0.76 16.88
C ARG A 68 0.22 1.92 17.85
N GLU A 69 -0.42 3.00 17.42
CA GLU A 69 -0.67 4.16 18.29
C GLU A 69 -1.54 3.79 19.50
N LYS A 70 -2.55 2.93 19.33
CA LYS A 70 -3.36 2.43 20.45
C LYS A 70 -2.54 1.60 21.45
N ARG A 71 -1.66 0.72 20.97
CA ARG A 71 -0.78 -0.09 21.84
C ARG A 71 0.21 0.78 22.60
N GLU A 72 0.83 1.74 21.93
CA GLU A 72 1.77 2.67 22.56
C GLU A 72 1.09 3.52 23.65
N LYS A 73 -0.18 3.90 23.48
CA LYS A 73 -0.95 4.60 24.53
C LYS A 73 -1.21 3.71 25.75
N LEU A 74 -1.70 2.48 25.52
CA LEU A 74 -1.94 1.50 26.59
C LEU A 74 -0.67 1.17 27.39
N GLU A 75 0.47 1.02 26.73
CA GLU A 75 1.75 0.79 27.41
C GLU A 75 2.19 1.98 28.27
N ARG A 76 1.94 3.21 27.81
CA ARG A 76 2.22 4.42 28.61
C ARG A 76 1.30 4.52 29.83
N GLU A 77 0.01 4.23 29.65
CA GLU A 77 -0.96 4.22 30.76
C GLU A 77 -0.61 3.15 31.80
N ARG A 78 -0.17 1.96 31.38
CA ARG A 78 0.30 0.92 32.31
C ARG A 78 1.51 1.36 33.12
N LYS A 79 2.53 1.93 32.46
CA LYS A 79 3.72 2.43 33.15
C LYS A 79 3.41 3.57 34.12
N ALA A 80 2.51 4.48 33.74
CA ALA A 80 2.10 5.57 34.60
C ALA A 80 1.33 5.08 35.84
N ASN A 81 0.54 4.01 35.72
CA ASN A 81 -0.14 3.39 36.86
C ASN A 81 0.84 2.62 37.75
N GLU A 82 1.82 1.89 37.18
CA GLU A 82 2.86 1.20 37.95
C GLU A 82 3.73 2.19 38.75
N GLU A 83 4.05 3.36 38.19
CA GLU A 83 4.77 4.44 38.88
C GLU A 83 3.94 5.18 39.95
N GLN A 84 2.61 5.04 39.96
CA GLN A 84 1.73 5.63 40.99
C GLN A 84 1.44 4.66 42.14
N GLU A 85 1.75 3.37 41.97
CA GLU A 85 1.56 2.32 42.99
C GLU A 85 2.84 2.01 43.79
N GLU A 86 4.01 2.55 43.39
CA GLU A 86 5.27 2.59 44.17
C GLU A 86 5.42 3.87 45.01
#